data_AF-A0A815FU59-F1
#
_entry.id   AF-A0A815FU59-F1
#
_cell.length_a   1.000
_cell.length_b   1.000
_cell.length_c   1.000
_cell.angle_alpha   90.00
_cell.angle_beta   90.00
_cell.angle_gamma   90.00
#
_symmetry.space_group_name_H-M   'P 1'
#
loop_
_entity.id
_entity.type
_entity.pdbx_description
1 polymer ?
#
loop_
_entity_poly.entity_id
_entity_poly.type
_entity_poly.pdbx_seq_one_letter_code
_entity_poly.pdbx_strand_id
1 'polypeptide(L)'
;MGSRKTNARGRQLQEVINEGYFNCIDDVSTTFEKNDYEVKIDWILASQPLHSLISNVETHPTIGTLSGHKPLTFVIPIGSEPKPASARLSLNFKAANWPKFRNKLNEQLMLWNKHHYINSESDVEEYTSFITNSITTATQEAIPTSKKLNTNIKLSEATKHLIQLKHKTYRKWKKTGEDSEKQQYYKCKLTKYAQQHMHSSGRRRHAAVILFDIKAAFDSVWHDGLIYKLNELRLPQYLTNYLISFLQNRTAAIEIENILSRPFNLNSGTPQGSPLSPLLYIIYTADSMNGIPEHTEHGLFADDTALWTSSNTITSLSSRLQQSIDEFQSWCNSWKLKLQPSKTELVHFTVHPRKQFKNPISVKIDDTIVKASNSTRYLGVIIDKTLNWRSHLYHIESKIAGRISLLRFLNRAAYEPNDKIMLNIFKSIARSIIIYGYPILLTANDKIWERLQIMQNKAIRAALGLPIYTSVEYIHRITNIPKIKEYAVTLLQRYIQTATSNNDQLLTNNLQDIFNKLQ
;
A
#
# COMPACT_ATOMS: atom_id res chain seq x y z
N MET A 1 -5.09 18.32 -25.56
CA MET A 1 -4.37 18.73 -24.32
C MET A 1 -3.18 19.56 -24.76
N GLY A 2 -3.19 20.88 -24.52
CA GLY A 2 -2.15 21.78 -25.02
C GLY A 2 -0.78 21.50 -24.38
N SER A 3 0.21 21.19 -25.22
CA SER A 3 1.62 21.15 -24.83
C SER A 3 2.15 22.58 -24.76
N ARG A 4 2.45 23.07 -23.55
CA ARG A 4 3.24 24.29 -23.39
C ARG A 4 4.71 23.88 -23.40
N LYS A 5 5.52 24.49 -24.29
CA LYS A 5 6.99 24.34 -24.37
C LYS A 5 7.72 24.51 -23.02
N THR A 6 7.05 25.07 -22.01
CA THR A 6 7.60 25.33 -20.68
C THR A 6 7.67 24.11 -19.76
N ASN A 7 6.96 23.00 -20.04
CA ASN A 7 6.99 21.82 -19.17
C ASN A 7 7.97 20.73 -19.66
N ALA A 8 8.65 20.05 -18.73
CA ALA A 8 9.66 19.04 -19.02
C ALA A 8 9.15 17.88 -19.91
N ARG A 9 7.87 17.52 -19.78
CA ARG A 9 7.24 16.46 -20.59
C ARG A 9 6.99 16.89 -22.04
N GLY A 10 6.71 18.17 -22.28
CA GLY A 10 6.54 18.76 -23.61
C GLY A 10 7.87 18.86 -24.35
N ARG A 11 8.96 19.19 -23.63
CA ARG A 11 10.34 19.15 -24.17
C ARG A 11 10.75 17.73 -24.57
N GLN A 12 10.55 16.74 -23.69
CA GLN A 12 10.81 15.33 -24.00
C GLN A 12 10.01 14.83 -25.20
N LEU A 13 8.73 15.19 -25.30
CA LEU A 13 7.91 14.83 -26.45
C LEU A 13 8.47 15.43 -27.75
N GLN A 14 8.94 16.68 -27.71
CA GLN A 14 9.52 17.35 -28.86
C GLN A 14 10.88 16.77 -29.28
N GLU A 15 11.73 16.38 -28.32
CA GLU A 15 12.98 15.65 -28.58
C GLU A 15 12.70 14.32 -29.30
N VAL A 16 11.76 13.52 -28.78
CA VAL A 16 11.41 12.21 -29.37
C VAL A 16 10.84 12.33 -30.79
N ILE A 17 10.20 13.46 -31.11
CA ILE A 17 9.69 13.74 -32.46
C ILE A 17 10.82 14.18 -33.39
N ASN A 18 11.72 15.05 -32.92
CA ASN A 18 12.89 15.49 -33.67
C ASN A 18 13.88 14.34 -33.94
N GLU A 19 13.92 13.35 -33.05
CA GLU A 19 14.71 12.12 -33.20
C GLU A 19 14.10 11.12 -34.20
N GLY A 20 12.93 11.41 -34.78
CA GLY A 20 12.35 10.64 -35.89
C GLY A 20 11.63 9.35 -35.48
N TYR A 21 11.36 9.14 -34.18
CA TYR A 21 10.63 7.96 -33.71
C TYR A 21 9.14 7.97 -34.07
N PHE A 22 8.59 9.15 -34.34
CA PHE A 22 7.21 9.35 -34.76
C PHE A 22 7.14 10.28 -35.98
N ASN A 23 6.23 9.96 -36.90
CA ASN A 23 5.91 10.83 -38.03
C ASN A 23 4.61 11.62 -37.74
N CYS A 24 4.60 12.89 -38.12
CA CYS A 24 3.42 13.76 -38.03
C CYS A 24 2.46 13.46 -39.18
N ILE A 25 1.19 13.20 -38.86
CA ILE A 25 0.17 12.78 -39.83
C ILE A 25 -0.61 13.97 -40.44
N ASP A 26 -0.65 15.12 -39.76
CA ASP A 26 -1.29 16.36 -40.26
C ASP A 26 -0.61 17.58 -39.62
N ASP A 27 -0.18 18.55 -40.44
CA ASP A 27 0.45 19.81 -40.02
C ASP A 27 -0.30 21.07 -40.48
N VAL A 28 -1.38 20.91 -41.27
CA VAL A 28 -1.79 21.96 -42.21
C VAL A 28 -2.78 22.96 -41.59
N SER A 29 -3.49 22.62 -40.51
CA SER A 29 -4.35 23.60 -39.83
C SER A 29 -4.58 23.35 -38.35
N THR A 30 -4.79 24.42 -37.59
CA THR A 30 -5.25 24.32 -36.21
C THR A 30 -6.64 23.69 -36.18
N THR A 31 -6.77 22.66 -35.35
CA THR A 31 -8.02 21.97 -35.03
C THR A 31 -8.90 22.82 -34.09
N PHE A 32 -8.34 23.86 -33.46
CA PHE A 32 -8.95 24.74 -32.45
C PHE A 32 -8.89 26.22 -32.86
N GLU A 33 -10.04 26.90 -32.85
CA GLU A 33 -10.15 28.37 -32.93
C GLU A 33 -10.71 28.90 -31.60
N LYS A 34 -9.96 29.78 -30.93
CA LYS A 34 -10.50 30.57 -29.82
C LYS A 34 -9.84 31.94 -29.83
N ASN A 35 -10.66 32.98 -29.71
CA ASN A 35 -10.20 34.37 -29.66
C ASN A 35 -9.28 34.57 -28.44
N ASP A 36 -8.13 35.19 -28.72
CA ASP A 36 -7.18 35.88 -27.82
C ASP A 36 -5.76 35.30 -27.64
N TYR A 37 -5.41 34.12 -28.18
CA TYR A 37 -3.98 33.70 -28.20
C TYR A 37 -3.63 32.82 -29.42
N GLU A 38 -2.50 33.09 -30.07
CA GLU A 38 -1.88 32.15 -31.04
C GLU A 38 -1.43 30.88 -30.30
N VAL A 39 -2.25 29.83 -30.35
CA VAL A 39 -1.87 28.50 -29.89
C VAL A 39 -1.74 27.60 -31.11
N LYS A 40 -0.50 27.29 -31.51
CA LYS A 40 -0.20 26.21 -32.45
C LYS A 40 0.37 25.00 -31.71
N ILE A 41 -0.29 23.85 -31.92
CA ILE A 41 0.24 22.51 -32.25
C ILE A 41 -0.71 21.45 -31.65
N ASP A 42 -1.49 20.82 -32.52
CA ASP A 42 -2.09 19.49 -32.29
C ASP A 42 -1.41 18.55 -33.30
N TRP A 43 -0.72 17.52 -32.81
CA TRP A 43 -0.07 16.52 -33.66
C TRP A 43 -0.70 15.15 -33.42
N ILE A 44 -0.99 14.43 -34.51
CA ILE A 44 -1.20 12.99 -34.45
C ILE A 44 0.12 12.33 -34.81
N LEU A 45 0.66 11.57 -33.86
CA LEU A 45 1.94 10.89 -33.96
C LEU A 45 1.70 9.39 -34.13
N ALA A 46 2.22 8.82 -35.21
CA ALA A 46 2.30 7.37 -35.38
C ALA A 46 3.75 6.93 -35.39
N SER A 47 4.03 5.78 -34.77
CA SER A 47 5.34 5.14 -34.89
C SER A 47 5.60 4.80 -36.35
N GLN A 48 6.87 4.81 -36.77
CA GLN A 48 7.26 4.61 -38.17
C GLN A 48 6.55 3.41 -38.88
N PRO A 49 6.41 2.23 -38.25
CA PRO A 49 5.73 1.08 -38.88
C PRO A 49 4.22 1.29 -39.08
N LEU A 50 3.61 2.08 -38.20
CA LEU A 50 2.18 2.33 -38.22
C LEU A 50 1.85 3.50 -39.17
N HIS A 51 2.74 4.50 -39.26
CA HIS A 51 2.63 5.58 -40.23
C HIS A 51 2.62 5.07 -41.67
N SER A 52 3.48 4.10 -42.02
CA SER A 52 3.52 3.50 -43.36
C SER A 52 2.26 2.73 -43.74
N LEU A 53 1.39 2.42 -42.76
CA LEU A 53 0.13 1.69 -42.95
C LEU A 53 -1.09 2.62 -42.94
N ILE A 54 -0.93 3.91 -42.68
CA ILE A 54 -2.05 4.86 -42.68
C ILE A 54 -2.18 5.48 -44.07
N SER A 55 -3.40 5.47 -44.62
CA SER A 55 -3.76 6.15 -45.87
C SER A 55 -5.07 6.94 -45.72
N ASN A 56 -5.37 7.84 -46.66
CA ASN A 56 -6.62 8.62 -46.73
C ASN A 56 -6.94 9.43 -45.46
N VAL A 57 -6.00 10.26 -45.01
CA VAL A 57 -6.22 11.16 -43.87
C VAL A 57 -7.06 12.35 -44.33
N GLU A 58 -8.28 12.48 -43.82
CA GLU A 58 -9.21 13.56 -44.15
C GLU A 58 -9.69 14.27 -42.89
N THR A 59 -9.65 15.61 -42.91
CA THR A 59 -10.27 16.45 -41.88
C THR A 59 -11.72 16.74 -42.26
N HIS A 60 -12.66 16.54 -41.33
CA HIS A 60 -14.07 16.89 -41.56
C HIS A 60 -14.43 18.18 -40.81
N PRO A 61 -14.38 19.36 -41.46
CA PRO A 61 -14.64 20.64 -40.79
C PRO A 61 -16.10 20.83 -40.34
N THR A 62 -17.03 20.00 -40.82
CA THR A 62 -18.47 20.17 -40.62
C THR A 62 -19.12 19.11 -39.72
N ILE A 63 -18.40 18.07 -39.31
CA ILE A 63 -18.92 17.00 -38.46
C ILE A 63 -18.54 17.30 -37.01
N GLY A 64 -19.49 17.69 -36.17
CA GLY A 64 -19.31 17.79 -34.71
C GLY A 64 -18.83 19.14 -34.18
N THR A 65 -19.74 20.12 -34.11
CA THR A 65 -19.52 21.46 -33.54
C THR A 65 -19.48 21.52 -32.00
N LEU A 66 -19.28 20.39 -31.30
CA LEU A 66 -19.34 20.29 -29.82
C LEU A 66 -17.98 20.12 -29.12
N SER A 67 -16.92 19.81 -29.88
CA SER A 67 -15.54 19.78 -29.40
C SER A 67 -14.78 20.83 -30.18
N GLY A 68 -13.96 21.67 -29.52
CA GLY A 68 -13.09 22.64 -30.21
C GLY A 68 -11.99 21.99 -31.07
N HIS A 69 -12.10 20.72 -31.45
CA HIS A 69 -11.15 20.00 -32.29
C HIS A 69 -11.88 19.43 -33.51
N LYS A 70 -11.33 19.65 -34.72
CA LYS A 70 -11.83 19.06 -35.97
C LYS A 70 -11.58 17.55 -36.00
N PRO A 71 -12.59 16.69 -36.24
CA PRO A 71 -12.37 15.26 -36.37
C PRO A 71 -11.60 14.90 -37.63
N LEU A 72 -10.77 13.86 -37.52
CA LEU A 72 -9.93 13.29 -38.57
C LEU A 72 -10.36 11.84 -38.82
N THR A 73 -10.47 11.46 -40.08
CA THR A 73 -10.72 10.09 -40.53
C THR A 73 -9.50 9.60 -41.30
N PHE A 74 -9.06 8.37 -41.06
CA PHE A 74 -7.98 7.73 -41.83
C PHE A 74 -8.24 6.23 -41.96
N VAL A 75 -7.65 5.62 -42.98
CA VAL A 75 -7.81 4.20 -43.31
C VAL A 75 -6.53 3.45 -42.97
N ILE A 76 -6.66 2.31 -42.30
CA ILE A 76 -5.58 1.34 -42.12
C ILE A 76 -5.99 0.08 -42.90
N PRO A 77 -5.31 -0.30 -43.99
CA PRO A 77 -5.59 -1.53 -44.71
C PRO A 77 -5.13 -2.71 -43.83
N ILE A 78 -6.08 -3.55 -43.41
CA ILE A 78 -5.78 -4.75 -42.63
C ILE A 78 -5.28 -5.83 -43.59
N GLY A 79 -3.98 -5.83 -43.86
CA GLY A 79 -3.25 -7.02 -44.33
C GLY A 79 -3.04 -8.02 -43.19
N SER A 80 -2.91 -9.31 -43.55
CA SER A 80 -2.80 -10.50 -42.68
C SER A 80 -2.21 -10.27 -41.27
N GLU A 81 -2.80 -10.95 -40.27
CA GLU A 81 -2.50 -10.90 -38.84
C GLU A 81 -1.05 -10.48 -38.50
N PRO A 82 -0.87 -9.45 -37.64
CA PRO A 82 0.47 -9.11 -37.17
C PRO A 82 1.06 -10.31 -36.43
N LYS A 83 2.28 -10.71 -36.81
CA LYS A 83 3.04 -11.75 -36.11
C LYS A 83 2.99 -11.47 -34.60
N PRO A 84 2.76 -12.50 -33.75
CA PRO A 84 2.68 -12.32 -32.31
C PRO A 84 3.92 -11.58 -31.81
N ALA A 85 3.71 -10.61 -30.91
CA ALA A 85 4.78 -9.82 -30.32
C ALA A 85 5.93 -10.73 -29.89
N SER A 86 7.13 -10.51 -30.43
CA SER A 86 8.32 -11.27 -30.09
C SER A 86 8.48 -11.32 -28.57
N ALA A 87 8.73 -12.51 -28.02
CA ALA A 87 8.85 -12.72 -26.58
C ALA A 87 9.76 -11.66 -25.94
N ARG A 88 9.22 -10.88 -24.98
CA ARG A 88 10.01 -9.87 -24.25
C ARG A 88 11.20 -10.54 -23.59
N LEU A 89 12.39 -10.23 -24.08
CA LEU A 89 13.65 -10.64 -23.48
C LEU A 89 13.80 -9.90 -22.14
N SER A 90 14.07 -10.64 -21.07
CA SER A 90 14.35 -10.06 -19.75
C SER A 90 15.82 -10.31 -19.39
N LEU A 91 16.46 -9.34 -18.75
CA LEU A 91 17.82 -9.50 -18.23
C LEU A 91 17.88 -10.67 -17.23
N ASN A 92 18.83 -11.58 -17.41
CA ASN A 92 19.04 -12.72 -16.55
C ASN A 92 20.14 -12.42 -15.52
N PHE A 93 19.75 -11.76 -14.44
CA PHE A 93 20.67 -11.42 -13.34
C PHE A 93 21.32 -12.64 -12.66
N LYS A 94 20.77 -13.86 -12.82
CA LYS A 94 21.40 -15.08 -12.29
C LYS A 94 22.64 -15.51 -13.09
N ALA A 95 22.72 -15.13 -14.36
CA ALA A 95 23.87 -15.40 -15.23
C ALA A 95 24.75 -14.15 -15.44
N ALA A 96 24.60 -13.13 -14.59
CA ALA A 96 25.36 -11.89 -14.68
C ALA A 96 26.86 -12.12 -14.41
N ASN A 97 27.71 -11.58 -15.28
CA ASN A 97 29.15 -11.54 -15.07
C ASN A 97 29.52 -10.28 -14.27
N TRP A 98 29.39 -10.36 -12.94
CA TRP A 98 29.66 -9.24 -12.03
C TRP A 98 31.10 -8.68 -12.09
N PRO A 99 32.16 -9.49 -12.27
CA PRO A 99 33.49 -8.96 -12.51
C PRO A 99 33.57 -8.09 -13.77
N LYS A 100 32.97 -8.53 -14.88
CA LYS A 100 32.92 -7.74 -16.12
C LYS A 100 32.10 -6.46 -15.94
N PHE A 101 30.96 -6.55 -15.27
CA PHE A 101 30.15 -5.38 -14.92
C PHE A 101 30.96 -4.34 -14.13
N ARG A 102 31.66 -4.78 -13.09
CA ARG A 102 32.46 -3.90 -12.22
C ARG A 102 33.60 -3.25 -12.98
N ASN A 103 34.35 -4.01 -13.79
CA ASN A 103 35.44 -3.46 -14.57
C ASN A 103 34.94 -2.42 -15.57
N LYS A 104 33.83 -2.71 -16.26
CA LYS A 104 33.27 -1.78 -17.24
C LYS A 104 32.70 -0.51 -16.60
N LEU A 105 32.00 -0.66 -15.48
CA LEU A 105 31.49 0.47 -14.73
C LEU A 105 32.63 1.36 -14.22
N ASN A 106 33.71 0.76 -13.71
CA ASN A 106 34.88 1.51 -13.25
C ASN A 106 35.59 2.22 -14.41
N GLU A 107 35.78 1.57 -15.56
CA GLU A 107 36.31 2.22 -16.77
C GLU A 107 35.48 3.44 -17.15
N GLN A 108 34.15 3.29 -17.18
CA GLN A 108 33.26 4.37 -17.56
C GLN A 108 33.25 5.51 -16.55
N LEU A 109 33.21 5.20 -15.25
CA LEU A 109 33.28 6.23 -14.20
C LEU A 109 34.61 7.00 -14.20
N MET A 110 35.71 6.38 -14.63
CA MET A 110 37.03 7.03 -14.74
C MET A 110 37.12 8.01 -15.92
N LEU A 111 36.18 7.97 -16.87
CA LEU A 111 36.08 8.95 -17.95
C LEU A 111 35.46 10.28 -17.48
N TRP A 112 34.85 10.30 -16.29
CA TRP A 112 34.40 11.56 -15.71
C TRP A 112 35.61 12.40 -15.31
N ASN A 113 35.74 13.59 -15.91
CA ASN A 113 36.90 14.43 -15.73
C ASN A 113 37.00 14.91 -14.28
N LYS A 114 38.13 14.60 -13.62
CA LYS A 114 38.42 14.92 -12.20
C LYS A 114 38.39 16.42 -11.84
N HIS A 115 38.25 17.30 -12.84
CA HIS A 115 38.28 18.75 -12.72
C HIS A 115 36.89 19.41 -12.86
N HIS A 116 35.82 18.64 -13.08
CA HIS A 116 34.45 19.15 -13.03
C HIS A 116 33.97 19.18 -11.57
N TYR A 117 34.04 20.35 -10.96
CA TYR A 117 33.44 20.61 -9.65
C TYR A 117 31.93 20.80 -9.84
N ILE A 118 31.13 19.99 -9.14
CA ILE A 118 29.66 20.09 -9.14
C ILE A 118 29.29 21.32 -8.30
N ASN A 119 29.03 22.44 -8.97
CA ASN A 119 28.77 23.73 -8.31
C ASN A 119 27.37 24.29 -8.64
N SER A 120 26.67 23.71 -9.60
CA SER A 120 25.31 24.09 -10.02
C SER A 120 24.34 22.91 -10.09
N GLU A 121 23.04 23.21 -10.10
CA GLU A 121 21.99 22.20 -10.27
C GLU A 121 22.06 21.49 -11.64
N SER A 122 22.50 22.21 -12.68
CA SER A 122 22.75 21.65 -14.01
C SER A 122 23.87 20.60 -13.99
N ASP A 123 24.92 20.84 -13.19
CA ASP A 123 26.04 19.89 -13.06
C ASP A 123 25.60 18.59 -12.37
N VAL A 124 24.62 18.68 -11.46
CA VAL A 124 24.02 17.51 -10.79
C VAL A 124 23.21 16.69 -11.78
N GLU A 125 22.39 17.33 -12.63
CA GLU A 125 21.62 16.64 -13.66
C GLU A 125 22.53 15.96 -14.70
N GLU A 126 23.61 16.63 -15.10
CA GLU A 126 24.59 16.07 -16.02
C GLU A 126 25.33 14.86 -15.41
N TYR A 127 25.77 14.98 -14.15
CA TYR A 127 26.44 13.89 -13.46
C TYR A 127 25.52 12.69 -13.20
N THR A 128 24.25 12.92 -12.85
CA THR A 128 23.27 11.85 -12.64
C THR A 128 22.92 11.14 -13.94
N SER A 129 22.80 11.87 -15.05
CA SER A 129 22.64 11.30 -16.39
C SER A 129 23.85 10.44 -16.77
N PHE A 130 25.06 10.95 -16.53
CA PHE A 130 26.31 10.24 -16.78
C PHE A 130 26.42 8.91 -16.00
N ILE A 131 26.14 8.92 -14.70
CA ILE A 131 26.14 7.70 -13.88
C ILE A 131 25.08 6.71 -14.39
N THR A 132 23.87 7.21 -14.68
CA THR A 132 22.77 6.35 -15.13
C THR A 132 23.11 5.66 -16.45
N ASN A 133 23.70 6.40 -17.39
CA ASN A 133 24.17 5.85 -18.66
C ASN A 133 25.31 4.84 -18.45
N SER A 134 26.26 5.15 -17.57
CA SER A 134 27.39 4.24 -17.26
C SER A 134 26.90 2.92 -16.66
N ILE A 135 25.95 2.96 -15.73
CA ILE A 135 25.33 1.75 -15.15
C ILE A 135 24.59 0.98 -16.24
N THR A 136 23.86 1.67 -17.11
CA THR A 136 23.05 1.03 -18.16
C THR A 136 23.93 0.29 -19.17
N THR A 137 25.02 0.92 -19.63
CA THR A 137 25.97 0.29 -20.56
C THR A 137 26.67 -0.90 -19.91
N ALA A 138 27.16 -0.76 -18.68
CA ALA A 138 27.77 -1.87 -17.95
C ALA A 138 26.78 -3.04 -17.76
N THR A 139 25.50 -2.74 -17.51
CA THR A 139 24.43 -3.74 -17.36
C THR A 139 24.20 -4.52 -18.65
N GLN A 140 24.12 -3.82 -19.79
CA GLN A 140 23.89 -4.45 -21.09
C GLN A 140 25.04 -5.37 -21.52
N GLU A 141 26.28 -5.00 -21.22
CA GLU A 141 27.46 -5.80 -21.60
C GLU A 141 27.71 -7.02 -20.70
N ALA A 142 27.29 -6.95 -19.43
CA ALA A 142 27.63 -7.94 -18.42
C ALA A 142 26.48 -8.90 -18.08
N ILE A 143 25.23 -8.53 -18.40
CA ILE A 143 24.04 -9.31 -18.04
C ILE A 143 23.36 -9.85 -19.29
N PRO A 144 23.42 -11.17 -19.56
CA PRO A 144 22.79 -11.75 -20.73
C PRO A 144 21.25 -11.71 -20.62
N THR A 145 20.56 -11.56 -21.74
CA THR A 145 19.10 -11.65 -21.80
C THR A 145 18.63 -13.09 -21.92
N SER A 146 17.55 -13.46 -21.21
CA SER A 146 16.92 -14.79 -21.29
C SER A 146 15.47 -14.72 -21.77
N LYS A 147 15.03 -15.77 -22.48
CA LYS A 147 13.62 -16.02 -22.81
C LYS A 147 12.95 -16.70 -21.62
N LYS A 148 11.82 -16.16 -21.13
CA LYS A 148 11.01 -16.83 -20.11
C LYS A 148 10.50 -18.18 -20.64
N LEU A 149 10.97 -19.28 -20.06
CA LEU A 149 10.43 -20.63 -20.27
C LEU A 149 9.33 -20.90 -19.23
N ASN A 150 8.12 -21.27 -19.69
CA ASN A 150 7.07 -21.82 -18.82
C ASN A 150 7.50 -23.22 -18.36
N THR A 151 7.86 -23.37 -17.08
CA THR A 151 8.29 -24.66 -16.53
C THR A 151 7.10 -25.42 -15.93
N ASN A 152 6.71 -26.53 -16.56
CA ASN A 152 5.83 -27.54 -15.96
C ASN A 152 6.60 -28.30 -14.87
N ILE A 153 6.18 -28.15 -13.61
CA ILE A 153 6.81 -28.80 -12.46
C ILE A 153 6.29 -30.24 -12.32
N LYS A 154 7.18 -31.24 -12.30
CA LYS A 154 6.83 -32.65 -11.98
C LYS A 154 6.62 -32.80 -10.46
N LEU A 155 5.38 -33.00 -10.04
CA LEU A 155 5.00 -33.27 -8.65
C LEU A 155 5.31 -34.71 -8.22
N SER A 156 5.69 -34.90 -6.95
CA SER A 156 5.95 -36.22 -6.34
C SER A 156 4.66 -37.05 -6.21
N GLU A 157 4.78 -38.37 -6.14
CA GLU A 157 3.63 -39.28 -6.06
C GLU A 157 2.78 -39.06 -4.80
N ALA A 158 3.40 -38.73 -3.66
CA ALA A 158 2.68 -38.38 -2.44
C ALA A 158 1.81 -37.13 -2.64
N THR A 159 2.34 -36.10 -3.32
CA THR A 159 1.58 -34.88 -3.62
C THR A 159 0.47 -35.14 -4.65
N LYS A 160 0.71 -36.01 -5.64
CA LYS A 160 -0.34 -36.45 -6.58
C LYS A 160 -1.44 -37.22 -5.87
N HIS A 161 -1.10 -38.10 -4.91
CA HIS A 161 -2.06 -38.87 -4.12
C HIS A 161 -2.91 -37.95 -3.23
N LEU A 162 -2.31 -36.96 -2.58
CA LEU A 162 -3.04 -35.96 -1.78
C LEU A 162 -3.99 -35.09 -2.64
N ILE A 163 -3.57 -34.71 -3.85
CA ILE A 163 -4.43 -33.98 -4.80
C ILE A 163 -5.59 -34.87 -5.27
N GLN A 164 -5.34 -36.15 -5.55
CA GLN A 164 -6.39 -37.11 -5.90
C GLN A 164 -7.36 -37.34 -4.74
N LEU A 165 -6.86 -37.46 -3.52
CA LEU A 165 -7.68 -37.62 -2.31
C LEU A 165 -8.59 -36.40 -2.11
N LYS A 166 -8.04 -35.19 -2.23
CA LYS A 166 -8.78 -33.91 -2.20
C LYS A 166 -9.86 -33.83 -3.28
N HIS A 167 -9.56 -34.24 -4.51
CA HIS A 167 -10.55 -34.22 -5.59
C HIS A 167 -11.62 -35.30 -5.43
N LYS A 168 -11.26 -36.47 -4.88
CA LYS A 168 -12.19 -37.56 -4.59
C LYS A 168 -13.17 -37.17 -3.49
N THR A 169 -12.69 -36.56 -2.41
CA THR A 169 -13.53 -36.08 -1.30
C THR A 169 -14.42 -34.91 -1.73
N TYR A 170 -13.90 -33.96 -2.51
CA TYR A 170 -14.69 -32.86 -3.09
C TYR A 170 -15.82 -33.36 -4.00
N ARG A 171 -15.56 -34.38 -4.83
CA ARG A 171 -16.57 -34.98 -5.71
C ARG A 171 -17.61 -35.79 -4.93
N LYS A 172 -17.22 -36.44 -3.83
CA LYS A 172 -18.12 -37.13 -2.91
C LYS A 172 -19.05 -36.14 -2.22
N TRP A 173 -18.50 -35.08 -1.63
CA TRP A 173 -19.25 -34.01 -0.97
C TRP A 173 -20.24 -33.32 -1.91
N LYS A 174 -19.83 -33.02 -3.15
CA LYS A 174 -20.70 -32.39 -4.16
C LYS A 174 -21.84 -33.32 -4.62
N LYS A 175 -21.74 -34.63 -4.37
CA LYS A 175 -22.78 -35.62 -4.67
C LYS A 175 -23.71 -35.90 -3.49
N THR A 176 -23.19 -35.94 -2.26
CA THR A 176 -23.96 -36.40 -1.10
C THR A 176 -24.51 -35.27 -0.25
N GLY A 177 -23.90 -34.09 -0.26
CA GLY A 177 -24.37 -32.93 0.50
C GLY A 177 -24.34 -33.10 2.03
N GLU A 178 -23.82 -34.20 2.57
CA GLU A 178 -23.78 -34.46 4.02
C GLU A 178 -22.67 -33.68 4.72
N ASP A 179 -23.05 -32.97 5.79
CA ASP A 179 -22.17 -32.14 6.63
C ASP A 179 -21.28 -32.94 7.60
N SER A 180 -21.48 -34.24 7.74
CA SER A 180 -20.75 -35.10 8.68
C SER A 180 -19.29 -35.35 8.26
N GLU A 181 -19.02 -35.52 6.95
CA GLU A 181 -17.65 -35.62 6.41
C GLU A 181 -16.94 -34.25 6.37
N LYS A 182 -17.70 -33.14 6.41
CA LYS A 182 -17.18 -31.77 6.49
C LYS A 182 -16.70 -31.43 7.91
N GLN A 183 -17.39 -31.89 8.95
CA GLN A 183 -17.12 -31.51 10.36
C GLN A 183 -15.82 -32.06 10.97
N GLN A 184 -15.21 -33.10 10.41
CA GLN A 184 -14.04 -33.73 11.02
C GLN A 184 -12.70 -33.03 10.70
N TYR A 185 -12.72 -32.00 9.85
CA TYR A 185 -11.52 -31.25 9.43
C TYR A 185 -11.37 -29.86 10.09
N TYR A 186 -12.40 -29.35 10.78
CA TYR A 186 -12.50 -27.94 11.22
C TYR A 186 -11.91 -27.57 12.59
N LYS A 187 -10.89 -28.27 13.08
CA LYS A 187 -10.21 -27.83 14.31
C LYS A 187 -8.99 -26.91 13.98
N CYS A 188 -9.22 -25.57 14.09
CA CYS A 188 -8.33 -24.54 14.73
C CYS A 188 -7.31 -23.73 13.85
N LYS A 189 -6.90 -22.44 14.04
CA LYS A 189 -6.73 -21.51 15.21
C LYS A 189 -6.29 -20.01 14.90
N LEU A 190 -7.12 -18.95 15.03
CA LEU A 190 -6.66 -17.54 15.32
C LEU A 190 -7.76 -16.54 15.78
N THR A 191 -9.05 -16.84 15.54
CA THR A 191 -10.06 -16.49 16.56
C THR A 191 -9.72 -17.26 17.80
N LYS A 192 -9.02 -18.36 17.65
CA LYS A 192 -8.49 -19.18 18.67
C LYS A 192 -7.21 -18.55 19.33
N TYR A 193 -7.04 -17.23 19.43
CA TYR A 193 -6.25 -16.58 20.51
C TYR A 193 -7.20 -15.77 21.40
N ALA A 194 -8.08 -14.93 20.82
CA ALA A 194 -9.15 -14.24 21.55
C ALA A 194 -10.26 -15.20 22.04
N GLN A 195 -10.88 -15.98 21.15
CA GLN A 195 -11.77 -17.12 21.43
C GLN A 195 -11.05 -18.38 21.97
N GLN A 196 -9.73 -18.56 21.95
CA GLN A 196 -9.10 -19.66 22.73
C GLN A 196 -8.70 -19.29 24.12
N HIS A 197 -8.32 -18.05 24.34
CA HIS A 197 -8.10 -17.61 25.69
C HIS A 197 -9.48 -17.43 26.33
N MET A 198 -10.53 -17.04 25.58
CA MET A 198 -11.91 -17.07 26.10
C MET A 198 -12.60 -18.46 26.09
N HIS A 199 -12.31 -19.39 25.16
CA HIS A 199 -12.98 -20.71 25.06
C HIS A 199 -12.08 -21.97 25.01
N SER A 200 -10.74 -21.90 25.13
CA SER A 200 -9.87 -23.10 25.12
C SER A 200 -8.82 -23.17 26.24
N SER A 201 -9.02 -22.39 27.27
CA SER A 201 -8.73 -22.87 28.60
C SER A 201 -9.94 -22.39 29.37
N GLY A 202 -10.59 -23.24 30.16
CA GLY A 202 -11.75 -22.84 30.97
C GLY A 202 -11.41 -21.81 32.06
N ARG A 203 -10.46 -20.88 31.83
CA ARG A 203 -9.86 -20.02 32.84
C ARG A 203 -9.55 -18.57 32.40
N ARG A 204 -9.28 -18.20 31.13
CA ARG A 204 -8.88 -16.79 30.80
C ARG A 204 -10.08 -15.91 30.41
N ARG A 205 -10.48 -15.01 31.32
CA ARG A 205 -11.71 -14.18 31.22
C ARG A 205 -11.48 -12.76 30.73
N HIS A 206 -10.22 -12.32 30.62
CA HIS A 206 -9.86 -10.95 30.33
C HIS A 206 -8.62 -10.83 29.42
N ALA A 207 -8.65 -9.87 28.52
CA ALA A 207 -7.50 -9.44 27.71
C ALA A 207 -7.46 -7.92 27.66
N ALA A 208 -6.29 -7.34 27.49
CA ALA A 208 -6.13 -5.91 27.34
C ALA A 208 -5.12 -5.59 26.25
N VAL A 209 -5.39 -4.51 25.52
CA VAL A 209 -4.52 -3.93 24.52
C VAL A 209 -4.26 -2.49 24.95
N ILE A 210 -3.00 -2.06 24.92
CA ILE A 210 -2.60 -0.67 25.11
C ILE A 210 -1.86 -0.19 23.87
N LEU A 211 -2.23 0.99 23.39
CA LEU A 211 -1.61 1.67 22.26
C LEU A 211 -0.87 2.89 22.77
N PHE A 212 0.40 3.02 22.42
CA PHE A 212 1.24 4.14 22.82
C PHE A 212 1.36 5.15 21.68
N ASP A 213 1.35 6.43 22.05
CA ASP A 213 1.77 7.53 21.18
C ASP A 213 3.16 7.98 21.64
N ILE A 214 4.13 8.00 20.73
CA ILE A 214 5.47 8.52 21.00
C ILE A 214 5.49 9.99 20.59
N LYS A 215 5.83 10.87 21.53
CA LYS A 215 5.84 12.31 21.29
C LYS A 215 6.88 12.65 20.22
N ALA A 216 6.42 13.20 19.09
CA ALA A 216 7.28 13.66 17.99
C ALA A 216 8.33 12.60 17.59
N ALA A 217 7.88 11.39 17.30
CA ALA A 217 8.74 10.21 17.13
C ALA A 217 9.92 10.42 16.17
N PHE A 218 9.65 10.93 14.96
CA PHE A 218 10.71 11.20 13.96
C PHE A 218 11.66 12.32 14.38
N ASP A 219 11.18 13.33 15.12
CA ASP A 219 11.97 14.49 15.55
C ASP A 219 12.80 14.18 16.81
N SER A 220 12.40 13.13 17.55
CA SER A 220 13.01 12.71 18.81
C SER A 220 14.13 11.68 18.65
N VAL A 221 14.41 11.22 17.42
CA VAL A 221 15.48 10.26 17.15
C VAL A 221 16.82 10.85 17.59
N TRP A 222 17.42 10.29 18.63
CA TRP A 222 18.72 10.73 19.12
C TRP A 222 19.83 10.25 18.17
N HIS A 223 20.53 11.21 17.55
CA HIS A 223 21.54 10.94 16.52
C HIS A 223 22.64 9.99 17.00
N ASP A 224 23.30 10.26 18.13
CA ASP A 224 24.39 9.39 18.59
C ASP A 224 23.91 7.95 18.86
N GLY A 225 22.70 7.82 19.40
CA GLY A 225 22.08 6.51 19.61
C GLY A 225 21.80 5.78 18.29
N LEU A 226 21.31 6.49 17.26
CA LEU A 226 21.13 5.92 15.93
C LEU A 226 22.47 5.53 15.30
N ILE A 227 23.51 6.36 15.43
CA ILE A 227 24.86 6.08 14.93
C ILE A 227 25.43 4.83 15.61
N TYR A 228 25.25 4.70 16.93
CA TYR A 228 25.59 3.48 17.67
C TYR A 228 24.93 2.24 17.04
N LYS A 229 23.62 2.28 16.76
CA LYS A 229 22.92 1.15 16.10
C LYS A 229 23.41 0.88 14.69
N LEU A 230 23.73 1.93 13.92
CA LEU A 230 24.29 1.77 12.57
C LEU A 230 25.65 1.07 12.59
N ASN A 231 26.48 1.35 13.60
CA ASN A 231 27.75 0.66 13.80
C ASN A 231 27.55 -0.81 14.21
N GLU A 232 26.57 -1.10 15.07
CA GLU A 232 26.22 -2.47 15.48
C GLU A 232 25.73 -3.36 14.32
N LEU A 233 25.11 -2.77 13.29
CA LEU A 233 24.70 -3.48 12.08
C LEU A 233 25.87 -3.97 11.21
N ARG A 234 27.11 -3.56 11.52
CA ARG A 234 28.34 -3.93 10.77
C ARG A 234 28.23 -3.67 9.26
N LEU A 235 27.57 -2.57 8.90
CA LEU A 235 27.49 -2.11 7.53
C LEU A 235 28.86 -1.66 7.02
N PRO A 236 29.11 -1.65 5.69
CA PRO A 236 30.33 -1.08 5.14
C PRO A 236 30.54 0.37 5.59
N GLN A 237 31.75 0.71 6.01
CA GLN A 237 32.06 2.02 6.63
C GLN A 237 31.62 3.22 5.77
N TYR A 238 31.76 3.12 4.45
CA TYR A 238 31.35 4.21 3.54
C TYR A 238 29.84 4.48 3.61
N LEU A 239 29.01 3.44 3.79
CA LEU A 239 27.56 3.57 3.90
C LEU A 239 27.19 4.16 5.26
N THR A 240 27.84 3.70 6.33
CA THR A 240 27.67 4.26 7.67
C THR A 240 28.04 5.74 7.71
N ASN A 241 29.17 6.13 7.10
CA ASN A 241 29.59 7.53 7.01
C ASN A 241 28.60 8.38 6.20
N TYR A 242 28.02 7.83 5.13
CA TYR A 242 26.97 8.51 4.37
C TYR A 242 25.72 8.77 5.22
N LEU A 243 25.26 7.76 5.98
CA LEU A 243 24.10 7.90 6.87
C LEU A 243 24.38 8.86 8.03
N ILE A 244 25.60 8.87 8.58
CA ILE A 244 26.04 9.84 9.58
C ILE A 244 26.00 11.26 8.98
N SER A 245 26.59 11.47 7.81
CA SER A 245 26.59 12.75 7.11
C SER A 245 25.17 13.23 6.78
N PHE A 246 24.24 12.31 6.52
CA PHE A 246 22.83 12.64 6.28
C PHE A 246 22.14 13.23 7.52
N LEU A 247 22.59 12.88 8.74
CA LEU A 247 22.01 13.31 10.01
C LEU A 247 22.70 14.54 10.61
N GLN A 248 24.00 14.70 10.40
CA GLN A 248 24.81 15.74 11.06
C GLN A 248 24.70 17.12 10.41
N ASN A 249 25.00 18.17 11.20
CA ASN A 249 25.10 19.58 10.78
C ASN A 249 23.85 20.10 10.04
N ARG A 250 22.67 19.60 10.42
CA ARG A 250 21.40 20.04 9.85
C ARG A 250 20.92 21.30 10.57
N THR A 251 20.42 22.25 9.80
CA THR A 251 19.80 23.47 10.32
C THR A 251 18.35 23.56 9.85
N ALA A 252 17.50 24.19 10.66
CA ALA A 252 16.15 24.56 10.29
C ALA A 252 15.89 26.03 10.59
N ALA A 253 14.88 26.60 9.92
CA ALA A 253 14.34 27.92 10.19
C ALA A 253 12.82 27.88 10.06
N ILE A 254 12.12 28.79 10.73
CA ILE A 254 10.66 28.89 10.71
C ILE A 254 10.30 30.03 9.77
N GLU A 255 9.40 29.79 8.83
CA GLU A 255 8.85 30.82 7.95
C GLU A 255 7.38 31.11 8.33
N ILE A 256 7.08 32.37 8.62
CA ILE A 256 5.71 32.86 8.87
C ILE A 256 5.48 34.06 7.97
N GLU A 257 4.47 34.00 7.11
CA GLU A 257 4.10 35.11 6.21
C GLU A 257 5.30 35.66 5.39
N ASN A 258 6.17 34.75 4.91
CA ASN A 258 7.41 35.04 4.18
C ASN A 258 8.55 35.67 5.00
N ILE A 259 8.45 35.66 6.33
CA ILE A 259 9.52 36.08 7.24
C ILE A 259 10.19 34.83 7.79
N LEU A 260 11.47 34.66 7.46
CA LEU A 260 12.29 33.54 7.92
C LEU A 260 12.98 33.88 9.26
N SER A 261 12.91 32.95 10.22
CA SER A 261 13.67 33.07 11.47
C SER A 261 15.18 32.89 11.23
N ARG A 262 16.00 33.27 12.22
CA ARG A 262 17.40 32.84 12.25
C ARG A 262 17.48 31.30 12.18
N PRO A 263 18.45 30.71 11.45
CA PRO A 263 18.65 29.28 11.43
C PRO A 263 19.04 28.77 12.82
N PHE A 264 18.59 27.57 13.16
CA PHE A 264 18.98 26.85 14.37
C PHE A 264 19.37 25.41 14.04
N ASN A 265 20.25 24.83 14.84
CA ASN A 265 20.76 23.47 14.63
C ASN A 265 19.72 22.42 15.07
N LEU A 266 19.63 21.35 14.29
CA LEU A 266 18.84 20.16 14.62
C LEU A 266 19.77 19.10 15.20
N ASN A 267 19.71 18.92 16.52
CA ASN A 267 20.54 17.96 17.26
C ASN A 267 19.86 16.58 17.43
N SER A 268 18.62 16.45 16.95
CA SER A 268 17.86 15.21 16.97
C SER A 268 16.92 15.18 15.77
N GLY A 269 16.43 13.98 15.50
CA GLY A 269 15.41 13.72 14.52
C GLY A 269 15.94 13.33 13.16
N THR A 270 15.04 12.83 12.33
CA THR A 270 15.32 12.50 10.93
C THR A 270 14.54 13.44 10.02
N PRO A 271 15.07 13.84 8.85
CA PRO A 271 14.38 14.78 7.96
C PRO A 271 13.02 14.23 7.52
N GLN A 272 11.93 14.84 7.97
CA GLN A 272 10.59 14.45 7.53
C GLN A 272 10.45 14.67 6.01
N GLY A 273 9.88 13.70 5.32
CA GLY A 273 9.78 13.71 3.85
C GLY A 273 10.97 13.10 3.12
N SER A 274 12.09 12.81 3.80
CA SER A 274 13.16 12.01 3.20
C SER A 274 12.77 10.53 3.11
N PRO A 275 13.02 9.86 1.97
CA PRO A 275 12.81 8.41 1.83
C PRO A 275 13.62 7.56 2.80
N LEU A 276 14.73 8.08 3.34
CA LEU A 276 15.60 7.36 4.29
C LEU A 276 15.08 7.41 5.74
N SER A 277 14.33 8.44 6.10
CA SER A 277 13.90 8.65 7.49
C SER A 277 13.05 7.49 8.06
N PRO A 278 12.10 6.89 7.31
CA PRO A 278 11.38 5.71 7.79
C PRO A 278 12.29 4.52 8.07
N LEU A 279 13.30 4.27 7.22
CA LEU A 279 14.25 3.17 7.42
C LEU A 279 15.11 3.42 8.66
N LEU A 280 15.62 4.65 8.83
CA LEU A 280 16.40 5.03 10.00
C LEU A 280 15.60 4.92 11.29
N TYR A 281 14.32 5.28 11.25
CA TYR A 281 13.42 5.10 12.40
C TYR A 281 13.20 3.62 12.73
N ILE A 282 13.00 2.76 11.73
CA ILE A 282 12.89 1.30 11.95
C ILE A 282 14.17 0.74 12.57
N ILE A 283 15.35 1.13 12.08
CA ILE A 283 16.64 0.74 12.68
C ILE A 283 16.72 1.24 14.12
N TYR A 284 16.26 2.46 14.37
CA TYR A 284 16.27 3.08 15.68
C TYR A 284 15.37 2.39 16.70
N THR A 285 14.29 1.73 16.28
CA THR A 285 13.31 1.09 17.19
C THR A 285 13.31 -0.44 17.10
N ALA A 286 14.22 -1.04 16.32
CA ALA A 286 14.24 -2.48 16.04
C ALA A 286 14.32 -3.38 17.28
N ASP A 287 15.01 -2.93 18.32
CA ASP A 287 15.21 -3.61 19.61
C ASP A 287 14.22 -3.14 20.69
N SER A 288 13.23 -2.32 20.36
CA SER A 288 12.30 -1.71 21.34
C SER A 288 11.49 -2.69 22.16
N MET A 289 11.33 -3.91 21.63
CA MET A 289 10.55 -4.97 22.26
C MET A 289 11.45 -6.01 22.96
N ASN A 290 12.78 -5.80 22.95
CA ASN A 290 13.69 -6.65 23.68
C ASN A 290 13.44 -6.50 25.18
N GLY A 291 13.21 -7.61 25.88
CA GLY A 291 12.91 -7.62 27.32
C GLY A 291 11.43 -7.58 27.66
N ILE A 292 10.53 -7.40 26.67
CA ILE A 292 9.09 -7.54 26.93
C ILE A 292 8.80 -8.98 27.40
N PRO A 293 8.07 -9.16 28.54
CA PRO A 293 7.81 -10.49 29.07
C PRO A 293 7.04 -11.40 28.10
N GLU A 294 7.35 -12.69 28.08
CA GLU A 294 6.74 -13.69 27.18
C GLU A 294 5.20 -13.79 27.25
N HIS A 295 4.60 -13.32 28.35
CA HIS A 295 3.14 -13.28 28.48
C HIS A 295 2.49 -12.10 27.74
N THR A 296 3.29 -11.26 27.09
CA THR A 296 2.85 -10.07 26.38
C THR A 296 3.32 -10.14 24.94
N GLU A 297 2.36 -9.97 24.06
CA GLU A 297 2.57 -9.84 22.62
C GLU A 297 2.63 -8.37 22.26
N HIS A 298 3.22 -8.06 21.11
CA HIS A 298 3.44 -6.69 20.68
C HIS A 298 3.28 -6.51 19.17
N GLY A 299 3.05 -5.27 18.76
CA GLY A 299 2.94 -4.86 17.37
C GLY A 299 3.57 -3.49 17.18
N LEU A 300 4.35 -3.35 16.12
CA LEU A 300 5.03 -2.11 15.75
C LEU A 300 4.63 -1.74 14.32
N PHE A 301 4.26 -0.49 14.12
CA PHE A 301 4.04 0.07 12.80
C PHE A 301 4.48 1.54 12.80
N ALA A 302 5.68 1.80 12.29
CA ALA A 302 6.33 3.09 12.47
C ALA A 302 6.31 3.49 13.96
N ASP A 303 5.73 4.64 14.30
CA ASP A 303 5.57 5.16 15.66
C ASP A 303 4.40 4.53 16.45
N ASP A 304 3.42 3.93 15.77
CA ASP A 304 2.33 3.20 16.43
C ASP A 304 2.87 1.94 17.11
N THR A 305 2.84 1.92 18.45
CA THR A 305 3.24 0.76 19.26
C THR A 305 2.06 0.20 20.03
N ALA A 306 1.88 -1.11 19.99
CA ALA A 306 0.83 -1.82 20.71
C ALA A 306 1.41 -2.95 21.56
N LEU A 307 0.97 -3.04 22.81
CA LEU A 307 1.22 -4.19 23.69
C LEU A 307 -0.11 -4.82 24.08
N TRP A 308 -0.18 -6.16 24.13
CA TRP A 308 -1.37 -6.85 24.60
C TRP A 308 -1.08 -8.13 25.36
N THR A 309 -1.90 -8.39 26.37
CA THR A 309 -1.79 -9.57 27.23
C THR A 309 -3.16 -10.09 27.64
N SER A 310 -3.20 -11.30 28.22
CA SER A 310 -4.42 -11.94 28.72
C SER A 310 -4.21 -12.58 30.09
N SER A 311 -5.27 -12.61 30.90
CA SER A 311 -5.27 -13.27 32.21
C SER A 311 -6.68 -13.72 32.65
N ASN A 312 -6.72 -14.50 33.73
CA ASN A 312 -7.94 -15.01 34.36
C ASN A 312 -8.61 -13.96 35.25
N THR A 313 -7.83 -13.05 35.81
CA THR A 313 -8.29 -12.00 36.73
C THR A 313 -7.85 -10.62 36.25
N ILE A 314 -8.61 -9.58 36.60
CA ILE A 314 -8.24 -8.20 36.26
C ILE A 314 -6.95 -7.80 36.96
N THR A 315 -6.74 -8.20 38.22
CA THR A 315 -5.51 -7.88 38.97
C THR A 315 -4.26 -8.45 38.29
N SER A 316 -4.28 -9.72 37.88
CA SER A 316 -3.16 -10.32 37.16
C SER A 316 -2.99 -9.72 35.76
N LEU A 317 -4.09 -9.34 35.10
CA LEU A 317 -4.04 -8.65 33.82
C LEU A 317 -3.34 -7.29 33.94
N SER A 318 -3.73 -6.47 34.93
CA SER A 318 -3.11 -5.18 35.20
C SER A 318 -1.63 -5.33 35.54
N SER A 319 -1.27 -6.28 36.41
CA SER A 319 0.14 -6.51 36.81
C SER A 319 1.01 -6.95 35.63
N ARG A 320 0.53 -7.89 34.80
CA ARG A 320 1.24 -8.32 33.58
C ARG A 320 1.45 -7.19 32.59
N LEU A 321 0.39 -6.41 32.37
CA LEU A 321 0.45 -5.28 31.44
C LEU A 321 1.37 -4.19 31.97
N GLN A 322 1.30 -3.88 33.28
CA GLN A 322 2.17 -2.91 33.93
C GLN A 322 3.64 -3.29 33.81
N GLN A 323 4.00 -4.55 34.12
CA GLN A 323 5.37 -5.02 33.96
C GLN A 323 5.89 -4.80 32.53
N SER A 324 5.04 -5.04 31.52
CA SER A 324 5.44 -4.88 30.12
C SER A 324 5.55 -3.40 29.71
N ILE A 325 4.69 -2.55 30.27
CA ILE A 325 4.77 -1.09 30.13
C ILE A 325 6.06 -0.57 30.76
N ASP A 326 6.42 -1.04 31.95
CA ASP A 326 7.60 -0.57 32.69
C ASP A 326 8.89 -0.90 31.91
N GLU A 327 8.99 -2.11 31.34
CA GLU A 327 10.12 -2.50 30.48
C GLU A 327 10.19 -1.62 29.22
N PHE A 328 9.05 -1.44 28.53
CA PHE A 328 9.00 -0.61 27.32
C PHE A 328 9.32 0.86 27.61
N GLN A 329 8.83 1.40 28.73
CA GLN A 329 9.09 2.76 29.17
C GLN A 329 10.55 2.94 29.57
N SER A 330 11.15 1.97 30.25
CA SER A 330 12.59 1.94 30.56
C SER A 330 13.44 1.99 29.29
N TRP A 331 13.07 1.19 28.28
CA TRP A 331 13.71 1.24 26.96
C TRP A 331 13.54 2.62 26.31
N CYS A 332 12.32 3.16 26.26
CA CYS A 332 12.06 4.50 25.70
C CYS A 332 12.95 5.57 26.36
N ASN A 333 13.04 5.56 27.69
CA ASN A 333 13.86 6.50 28.45
C ASN A 333 15.35 6.35 28.12
N SER A 334 15.85 5.11 28.00
CA SER A 334 17.24 4.83 27.62
C SER A 334 17.58 5.34 26.22
N TRP A 335 16.59 5.33 25.32
CA TRP A 335 16.69 5.84 23.96
C TRP A 335 16.14 7.26 23.79
N LYS A 336 15.96 8.04 24.87
CA LYS A 336 15.48 9.44 24.81
C LYS A 336 14.15 9.63 24.05
N LEU A 337 13.33 8.59 23.95
CA LEU A 337 11.97 8.65 23.44
C LEU A 337 11.01 8.90 24.60
N LYS A 338 10.01 9.75 24.36
CA LYS A 338 9.01 10.10 25.38
C LYS A 338 7.64 9.59 24.99
N LEU A 339 7.05 8.76 25.85
CA LEU A 339 5.65 8.36 25.72
C LEU A 339 4.74 9.57 26.01
N GLN A 340 3.56 9.59 25.39
CA GLN A 340 2.54 10.60 25.65
C GLN A 340 1.33 9.95 26.36
N PRO A 341 1.35 9.85 27.72
CA PRO A 341 0.29 9.17 28.47
C PRO A 341 -1.12 9.69 28.20
N SER A 342 -1.27 10.98 27.90
CA SER A 342 -2.55 11.62 27.57
C SER A 342 -3.19 11.10 26.28
N LYS A 343 -2.40 10.53 25.38
CA LYS A 343 -2.84 9.98 24.10
C LYS A 343 -2.74 8.45 24.05
N THR A 344 -2.20 7.83 25.09
CA THR A 344 -2.20 6.37 25.22
C THR A 344 -3.62 5.86 25.38
N GLU A 345 -4.01 4.88 24.57
CA GLU A 345 -5.34 4.29 24.61
C GLU A 345 -5.27 2.85 25.13
N LEU A 346 -6.01 2.56 26.21
CA LEU A 346 -6.16 1.23 26.77
C LEU A 346 -7.57 0.69 26.46
N VAL A 347 -7.69 -0.57 26.03
CA VAL A 347 -8.98 -1.26 25.85
C VAL A 347 -8.98 -2.60 26.56
N HIS A 348 -10.07 -2.86 27.28
CA HIS A 348 -10.29 -4.11 28.02
C HIS A 348 -11.32 -4.99 27.32
N PHE A 349 -10.94 -6.23 27.03
CA PHE A 349 -11.79 -7.25 26.45
C PHE A 349 -12.16 -8.31 27.48
N THR A 350 -13.42 -8.73 27.49
CA THR A 350 -13.92 -9.76 28.40
C THR A 350 -15.17 -10.43 27.84
N VAL A 351 -15.51 -11.61 28.37
CA VAL A 351 -16.76 -12.34 28.04
C VAL A 351 -18.00 -11.54 28.46
N HIS A 352 -17.87 -10.63 29.44
CA HIS A 352 -18.97 -9.83 29.97
C HIS A 352 -18.73 -8.33 29.74
N PRO A 353 -18.70 -7.83 28.50
CA PRO A 353 -18.25 -6.48 28.18
C PRO A 353 -19.19 -5.37 28.66
N ARG A 354 -20.41 -5.72 29.09
CA ARG A 354 -21.40 -4.82 29.71
C ARG A 354 -21.32 -4.80 31.24
N LYS A 355 -20.57 -5.74 31.85
CA LYS A 355 -20.42 -5.79 33.30
C LYS A 355 -19.56 -4.61 33.75
N GLN A 356 -20.06 -3.88 34.75
CA GLN A 356 -19.24 -2.90 35.46
C GLN A 356 -18.43 -3.64 36.52
N PHE A 357 -17.11 -3.55 36.42
CA PHE A 357 -16.21 -4.14 37.40
C PHE A 357 -15.94 -3.13 38.51
N LYS A 358 -16.02 -3.56 39.77
CA LYS A 358 -15.72 -2.73 40.94
C LYS A 358 -14.31 -2.11 40.84
N ASN A 359 -13.36 -2.93 40.37
CA ASN A 359 -11.98 -2.52 40.09
C ASN A 359 -11.73 -2.70 38.59
N PRO A 360 -11.93 -1.66 37.75
CA PRO A 360 -11.59 -1.72 36.33
C PRO A 360 -10.08 -1.80 36.14
N ILE A 361 -9.65 -2.34 35.00
CA ILE A 361 -8.23 -2.29 34.65
C ILE A 361 -7.78 -0.84 34.50
N SER A 362 -6.64 -0.56 35.08
CA SER A 362 -5.88 0.67 34.92
C SER A 362 -4.40 0.33 35.02
N VAL A 363 -3.59 1.14 34.36
CA VAL A 363 -2.13 1.05 34.37
C VAL A 363 -1.56 2.45 34.54
N LYS A 364 -0.32 2.55 35.00
CA LYS A 364 0.39 3.80 35.23
C LYS A 364 1.47 3.94 34.15
N ILE A 365 1.56 5.10 33.51
CA ILE A 365 2.65 5.47 32.61
C ILE A 365 3.15 6.84 33.07
N ASP A 366 4.45 6.94 33.33
CA ASP A 366 5.02 8.06 34.10
C ASP A 366 4.20 8.28 35.37
N ASP A 367 3.67 9.47 35.61
CA ASP A 367 2.77 9.78 36.74
C ASP A 367 1.27 9.79 36.38
N THR A 368 0.91 9.28 35.20
CA THR A 368 -0.47 9.31 34.71
C THR A 368 -1.11 7.93 34.78
N ILE A 369 -2.34 7.86 35.32
CA ILE A 369 -3.15 6.65 35.32
C ILE A 369 -3.97 6.58 34.04
N VAL A 370 -3.69 5.57 33.20
CA VAL A 370 -4.43 5.27 31.99
C VAL A 370 -5.55 4.27 32.31
N LYS A 371 -6.80 4.69 32.06
CA LYS A 371 -8.01 3.86 32.27
C LYS A 371 -8.48 3.27 30.96
N ALA A 372 -9.12 2.10 31.02
CA ALA A 372 -9.69 1.49 29.83
C ALA A 372 -10.83 2.31 29.23
N SER A 373 -10.73 2.55 27.93
CA SER A 373 -11.76 3.15 27.09
C SER A 373 -12.68 2.08 26.49
N ASN A 374 -13.81 2.50 25.92
CA ASN A 374 -14.76 1.58 25.27
C ASN A 374 -14.33 1.14 23.87
N SER A 375 -13.49 1.93 23.21
CA SER A 375 -12.99 1.68 21.86
C SER A 375 -11.73 2.47 21.60
N THR A 376 -10.86 1.91 20.78
CA THR A 376 -9.61 2.54 20.34
C THR A 376 -9.49 2.47 18.83
N ARG A 377 -8.72 3.39 18.24
CA ARG A 377 -8.37 3.34 16.82
C ARG A 377 -6.93 2.85 16.66
N TYR A 378 -6.76 1.69 16.06
CA TYR A 378 -5.45 1.12 15.75
C TYR A 378 -5.32 0.90 14.24
N LEU A 379 -4.29 1.49 13.61
CA LEU A 379 -4.03 1.38 12.18
C LEU A 379 -5.29 1.59 11.33
N GLY A 380 -6.03 2.67 11.62
CA GLY A 380 -7.26 3.01 10.90
C GLY A 380 -8.50 2.16 11.20
N VAL A 381 -8.36 1.06 11.94
CA VAL A 381 -9.45 0.18 12.39
C VAL A 381 -9.89 0.55 13.80
N ILE A 382 -11.20 0.59 14.03
CA ILE A 382 -11.75 0.88 15.37
C ILE A 382 -12.08 -0.44 16.03
N ILE A 383 -11.47 -0.69 17.19
CA ILE A 383 -11.66 -1.90 17.97
C ILE A 383 -12.41 -1.52 19.24
N ASP A 384 -13.64 -2.01 19.36
CA ASP A 384 -14.48 -1.78 20.53
C ASP A 384 -14.43 -2.96 21.50
N LYS A 385 -14.65 -2.71 22.80
CA LYS A 385 -14.60 -3.73 23.86
C LYS A 385 -15.53 -4.93 23.67
N THR A 386 -16.54 -4.82 22.81
CA THR A 386 -17.48 -5.90 22.50
C THR A 386 -17.11 -6.66 21.22
N LEU A 387 -16.16 -6.16 20.44
CA LEU A 387 -15.74 -6.70 19.14
C LEU A 387 -16.92 -6.93 18.18
N ASN A 388 -17.96 -6.09 18.28
CA ASN A 388 -19.16 -6.21 17.44
C ASN A 388 -19.04 -5.43 16.12
N TRP A 389 -17.95 -4.67 15.95
CA TRP A 389 -17.60 -3.89 14.76
C TRP A 389 -18.56 -2.75 14.43
N ARG A 390 -19.53 -2.43 15.30
CA ARG A 390 -20.51 -1.37 15.04
C ARG A 390 -19.87 0.02 15.04
N SER A 391 -18.96 0.29 15.97
CA SER A 391 -18.24 1.57 16.01
C SER A 391 -17.39 1.77 14.76
N HIS A 392 -16.72 0.70 14.30
CA HIS A 392 -15.96 0.74 13.05
C HIS A 392 -16.86 0.93 11.83
N LEU A 393 -18.01 0.24 11.79
CA LEU A 393 -18.99 0.39 10.72
C LEU A 393 -19.50 1.83 10.62
N TYR A 394 -19.84 2.47 11.75
CA TYR A 394 -20.28 3.87 11.77
C TYR A 394 -19.19 4.82 11.22
N HIS A 395 -17.93 4.56 11.53
CA HIS A 395 -16.79 5.30 10.99
C HIS A 395 -16.62 5.11 9.47
N ILE A 396 -16.86 3.90 8.96
CA ILE A 396 -16.89 3.67 7.50
C ILE A 396 -18.06 4.44 6.87
N GLU A 397 -19.24 4.41 7.50
CA GLU A 397 -20.44 5.12 7.01
C GLU A 397 -20.23 6.63 6.92
N SER A 398 -19.65 7.24 7.95
CA SER A 398 -19.37 8.67 7.96
C SER A 398 -18.37 9.06 6.87
N LYS A 399 -17.31 8.27 6.69
CA LYS A 399 -16.30 8.50 5.64
C LYS A 399 -16.85 8.33 4.23
N ILE A 400 -17.70 7.32 4.01
CA ILE A 400 -18.19 7.02 2.67
C ILE A 400 -19.30 7.97 2.21
N ALA A 401 -20.07 8.55 3.14
CA ALA A 401 -21.17 9.46 2.81
C ALA A 401 -20.73 10.64 1.92
N GLY A 402 -19.60 11.26 2.24
CA GLY A 402 -19.00 12.33 1.43
C GLY A 402 -18.54 11.83 0.05
N ARG A 403 -18.02 10.59 -0.04
CA ARG A 403 -17.57 9.99 -1.31
C ARG A 403 -18.73 9.62 -2.22
N ILE A 404 -19.85 9.15 -1.65
CA ILE A 404 -21.08 8.89 -2.41
C ILE A 404 -21.64 10.21 -2.96
N SER A 405 -21.61 11.28 -2.17
CA SER A 405 -22.05 12.61 -2.61
C SER A 405 -21.16 13.14 -3.75
N LEU A 406 -19.85 12.98 -3.63
CA LEU A 406 -18.90 13.32 -4.69
C LEU A 406 -19.14 12.50 -5.96
N LEU A 407 -19.35 11.19 -5.87
CA LEU A 407 -19.67 10.36 -7.05
C LEU A 407 -20.92 10.85 -7.77
N ARG A 408 -21.96 11.21 -7.01
CA ARG A 408 -23.20 11.76 -7.56
C ARG A 408 -22.98 13.12 -8.22
N PHE A 409 -22.17 13.98 -7.61
CA PHE A 409 -21.80 15.27 -8.17
C PHE A 409 -21.03 15.09 -9.48
N LEU A 410 -19.99 14.27 -9.49
CA LEU A 410 -19.17 14.02 -10.69
C LEU A 410 -19.99 13.41 -11.83
N ASN A 411 -20.88 12.48 -11.53
CA ASN A 411 -21.78 11.91 -12.54
C ASN A 411 -22.70 12.97 -13.15
N ARG A 412 -23.27 13.88 -12.33
CA ARG A 412 -24.15 14.96 -12.80
C ARG A 412 -23.42 16.10 -13.52
N ALA A 413 -22.21 16.40 -13.10
CA ALA A 413 -21.40 17.49 -13.66
C ALA A 413 -20.76 17.10 -15.00
N ALA A 414 -20.58 15.81 -15.25
CA ALA A 414 -20.14 15.31 -16.54
C ALA A 414 -21.27 15.45 -17.56
N TYR A 415 -20.99 16.08 -18.70
CA TYR A 415 -21.92 16.15 -19.84
C TYR A 415 -22.27 14.74 -20.35
N GLU A 416 -21.26 13.87 -20.44
CA GLU A 416 -21.39 12.44 -20.75
C GLU A 416 -20.48 11.60 -19.84
N PRO A 417 -20.97 11.15 -18.67
CA PRO A 417 -20.16 10.35 -17.75
C PRO A 417 -19.84 8.98 -18.35
N ASN A 418 -18.56 8.69 -18.57
CA ASN A 418 -18.13 7.36 -18.96
C ASN A 418 -18.23 6.39 -17.78
N ASP A 419 -19.12 5.41 -17.86
CA ASP A 419 -19.37 4.40 -16.82
C ASP A 419 -18.11 3.70 -16.33
N LYS A 420 -17.20 3.33 -17.25
CA LYS A 420 -15.95 2.65 -16.88
C LYS A 420 -15.06 3.55 -16.01
N ILE A 421 -14.97 4.84 -16.36
CA ILE A 421 -14.24 5.84 -15.58
C ILE A 421 -14.92 6.05 -14.23
N MET A 422 -16.24 6.24 -14.20
CA MET A 422 -16.98 6.43 -12.95
C MET A 422 -16.88 5.24 -12.00
N LEU A 423 -16.93 4.01 -12.52
CA LEU A 423 -16.70 2.80 -11.75
C LEU A 423 -15.25 2.70 -11.24
N ASN A 424 -14.26 3.20 -11.99
CA ASN A 424 -12.88 3.27 -11.52
C ASN A 424 -12.72 4.31 -10.39
N ILE A 425 -13.37 5.47 -10.51
CA ILE A 425 -13.42 6.48 -9.44
C ILE A 425 -14.05 5.86 -8.20
N PHE A 426 -15.22 5.21 -8.31
CA PHE A 426 -15.85 4.48 -7.20
C PHE A 426 -14.90 3.47 -6.55
N LYS A 427 -14.20 2.64 -7.33
CA LYS A 427 -13.22 1.68 -6.80
C LYS A 427 -12.12 2.38 -6.00
N SER A 428 -11.62 3.51 -6.50
CA SER A 428 -10.51 4.25 -5.90
C SER A 428 -10.88 5.00 -4.61
N ILE A 429 -12.06 5.63 -4.53
CA ILE A 429 -12.41 6.51 -3.40
C ILE A 429 -13.42 5.93 -2.42
N ALA A 430 -14.25 4.97 -2.85
CA ALA A 430 -15.33 4.43 -2.01
C ALA A 430 -15.05 2.97 -1.63
N ARG A 431 -14.76 2.09 -2.59
CA ARG A 431 -14.45 0.67 -2.28
C ARG A 431 -13.19 0.54 -1.42
N SER A 432 -12.17 1.34 -1.68
CA SER A 432 -10.94 1.38 -0.88
C SER A 432 -11.22 1.65 0.61
N ILE A 433 -12.19 2.51 0.92
CA ILE A 433 -12.62 2.78 2.30
C ILE A 433 -13.37 1.59 2.88
N ILE A 434 -14.33 1.02 2.13
CA ILE A 434 -15.16 -0.11 2.59
C ILE A 434 -14.30 -1.34 2.93
N ILE A 435 -13.28 -1.60 2.11
CA ILE A 435 -12.45 -2.80 2.21
C ILE A 435 -11.24 -2.61 3.14
N TYR A 436 -11.00 -1.41 3.65
CA TYR A 436 -9.90 -1.18 4.56
C TYR A 436 -10.08 -2.01 5.84
N GLY A 437 -9.05 -2.76 6.25
CA GLY A 437 -9.14 -3.66 7.39
C GLY A 437 -9.95 -4.95 7.14
N TYR A 438 -10.23 -5.30 5.87
CA TYR A 438 -11.04 -6.48 5.54
C TYR A 438 -10.60 -7.82 6.15
N PRO A 439 -9.29 -8.14 6.36
CA PRO A 439 -8.92 -9.44 6.93
C PRO A 439 -9.52 -9.65 8.31
N ILE A 440 -9.57 -8.58 9.12
CA ILE A 440 -10.16 -8.63 10.46
C ILE A 440 -11.68 -8.56 10.36
N LEU A 441 -12.25 -7.70 9.50
CA LEU A 441 -13.70 -7.60 9.31
C LEU A 441 -14.35 -8.86 8.76
N LEU A 442 -13.59 -9.75 8.11
CA LEU A 442 -14.09 -11.06 7.70
C LEU A 442 -14.52 -11.92 8.90
N THR A 443 -14.05 -11.62 10.11
CA THR A 443 -14.53 -12.25 11.36
C THR A 443 -15.83 -11.66 11.90
N ALA A 444 -16.33 -10.57 11.32
CA ALA A 444 -17.59 -9.94 11.71
C ALA A 444 -18.80 -10.78 11.27
N ASN A 445 -19.94 -10.55 11.94
CA ASN A 445 -21.19 -11.21 11.57
C ASN A 445 -21.74 -10.71 10.22
N ASP A 446 -22.67 -11.47 9.64
CA ASP A 446 -23.25 -11.16 8.33
C ASP A 446 -24.00 -9.83 8.30
N LYS A 447 -24.58 -9.39 9.43
CA LYS A 447 -25.27 -8.08 9.51
C LYS A 447 -24.32 -6.91 9.23
N ILE A 448 -23.05 -7.01 9.64
CA ILE A 448 -22.03 -6.00 9.29
C ILE A 448 -21.77 -6.01 7.79
N TRP A 449 -21.60 -7.20 7.20
CA TRP A 449 -21.37 -7.36 5.77
C TRP A 449 -22.56 -6.92 4.90
N GLU A 450 -23.79 -7.14 5.34
CA GLU A 450 -25.01 -6.62 4.71
C GLU A 450 -25.01 -5.09 4.67
N ARG A 451 -24.62 -4.43 5.78
CA ARG A 451 -24.52 -2.97 5.80
C ARG A 451 -23.40 -2.44 4.89
N LEU A 452 -22.24 -3.08 4.88
CA LEU A 452 -21.16 -2.74 3.94
C LEU A 452 -21.61 -2.94 2.48
N GLN A 453 -22.39 -3.99 2.20
CA GLN A 453 -22.95 -4.25 0.88
C GLN A 453 -23.94 -3.15 0.47
N ILE A 454 -24.79 -2.68 1.39
CA ILE A 454 -25.68 -1.54 1.15
C ILE A 454 -24.88 -0.29 0.78
N MET A 455 -23.78 -0.01 1.47
CA MET A 455 -22.90 1.12 1.15
C MET A 455 -22.28 0.99 -0.24
N GLN A 456 -21.77 -0.19 -0.60
CA GLN A 456 -21.26 -0.45 -1.94
C GLN A 456 -22.36 -0.22 -2.99
N ASN A 457 -23.56 -0.73 -2.78
CA ASN A 457 -24.67 -0.57 -3.71
C ASN A 457 -25.06 0.89 -3.90
N LYS A 458 -25.11 1.68 -2.81
CA LYS A 458 -25.36 3.13 -2.87
C LYS A 458 -24.28 3.85 -3.67
N ALA A 459 -23.01 3.48 -3.47
CA ALA A 459 -21.89 4.08 -4.17
C ALA A 459 -21.87 3.75 -5.67
N ILE A 460 -22.18 2.50 -6.05
CA ILE A 460 -22.30 2.10 -7.47
C ILE A 460 -23.43 2.86 -8.15
N ARG A 461 -24.62 2.93 -7.51
CA ARG A 461 -25.75 3.70 -8.06
C ARG A 461 -25.41 5.18 -8.22
N ALA A 462 -24.71 5.77 -7.25
CA ALA A 462 -24.27 7.16 -7.34
C ALA A 462 -23.25 7.39 -8.46
N ALA A 463 -22.33 6.45 -8.68
CA ALA A 463 -21.33 6.54 -9.75
C ALA A 463 -21.95 6.47 -11.15
N LEU A 464 -23.00 5.65 -11.31
CA LEU A 464 -23.68 5.43 -12.59
C LEU A 464 -24.94 6.29 -12.79
N GLY A 465 -25.26 7.20 -11.88
CA GLY A 465 -26.48 8.02 -11.97
C GLY A 465 -27.78 7.21 -11.84
N LEU A 466 -27.73 5.98 -11.32
CA LEU A 466 -28.89 5.08 -11.27
C LEU A 466 -29.88 5.47 -10.16
N PRO A 467 -31.21 5.30 -10.39
CA PRO A 467 -32.22 5.49 -9.37
C PRO A 467 -32.02 4.61 -8.13
N ILE A 468 -32.48 5.09 -6.97
CA ILE A 468 -32.29 4.38 -5.68
C ILE A 468 -32.95 2.99 -5.70
N TYR A 469 -34.05 2.82 -6.43
CA TYR A 469 -34.82 1.59 -6.56
C TYR A 469 -34.25 0.57 -7.57
N THR A 470 -33.18 0.91 -8.32
CA THR A 470 -32.58 -0.05 -9.26
C THR A 470 -32.16 -1.32 -8.52
N SER A 471 -32.52 -2.51 -9.03
CA SER A 471 -32.30 -3.77 -8.31
C SER A 471 -30.80 -4.04 -8.07
N VAL A 472 -30.50 -4.65 -6.91
CA VAL A 472 -29.12 -5.00 -6.54
C VAL A 472 -28.53 -6.02 -7.53
N GLU A 473 -29.33 -6.98 -7.95
CA GLU A 473 -28.90 -7.99 -8.93
C GLU A 473 -28.54 -7.33 -10.28
N TYR A 474 -29.35 -6.40 -10.75
CA TYR A 474 -29.10 -5.69 -12.01
C TYR A 474 -27.79 -4.89 -11.97
N ILE A 475 -27.56 -4.09 -10.91
CA ILE A 475 -26.32 -3.30 -10.81
C ILE A 475 -25.07 -4.19 -10.81
N HIS A 476 -25.13 -5.35 -10.16
CA HIS A 476 -23.99 -6.28 -10.10
C HIS A 476 -23.77 -6.99 -11.44
N ARG A 477 -24.85 -7.34 -12.14
CA ARG A 477 -24.79 -7.96 -13.48
C ARG A 477 -24.20 -7.02 -14.53
N ILE A 478 -24.65 -5.77 -14.60
CA ILE A 478 -24.17 -4.83 -15.64
C ILE A 478 -22.74 -4.35 -15.39
N THR A 479 -22.33 -4.21 -14.12
CA THR A 479 -21.00 -3.68 -13.77
C THR A 479 -19.93 -4.76 -13.64
N ASN A 480 -20.33 -6.04 -13.62
CA ASN A 480 -19.47 -7.18 -13.27
C ASN A 480 -18.67 -6.95 -11.98
N ILE A 481 -19.28 -6.24 -11.03
CA ILE A 481 -18.70 -5.99 -9.72
C ILE A 481 -19.12 -7.14 -8.79
N PRO A 482 -18.20 -7.81 -8.08
CA PRO A 482 -18.56 -8.80 -7.07
C PRO A 482 -19.23 -8.14 -5.85
N LYS A 483 -19.98 -8.94 -5.08
CA LYS A 483 -20.44 -8.50 -3.75
C LYS A 483 -19.23 -8.22 -2.87
N ILE A 484 -19.38 -7.31 -1.91
CA ILE A 484 -18.24 -6.81 -1.14
C ILE A 484 -17.57 -7.91 -0.31
N LYS A 485 -18.34 -8.85 0.26
CA LYS A 485 -17.81 -9.98 1.02
C LYS A 485 -17.03 -10.94 0.12
N GLU A 486 -17.57 -11.27 -1.06
CA GLU A 486 -16.90 -12.12 -2.07
C GLU A 486 -15.59 -11.48 -2.54
N TYR A 487 -15.61 -10.15 -2.76
CA TYR A 487 -14.42 -9.39 -3.10
C TYR A 487 -13.37 -9.44 -1.98
N ALA A 488 -13.78 -9.26 -0.71
CA ALA A 488 -12.89 -9.37 0.45
C ALA A 488 -12.23 -10.75 0.56
N VAL A 489 -13.01 -11.83 0.35
CA VAL A 489 -12.50 -13.21 0.34
C VAL A 489 -11.49 -13.41 -0.78
N THR A 490 -11.77 -12.89 -1.98
CA THR A 490 -10.86 -12.96 -3.12
C THR A 490 -9.55 -12.21 -2.85
N LEU A 491 -9.62 -11.04 -2.20
CA LEU A 491 -8.43 -10.31 -1.77
C LEU A 491 -7.64 -11.08 -0.71
N LEU A 492 -8.31 -11.72 0.25
CA LEU A 492 -7.65 -12.54 1.27
C LEU A 492 -6.84 -13.66 0.63
N GLN A 493 -7.41 -14.38 -0.35
CA GLN A 493 -6.72 -15.45 -1.07
C GLN A 493 -5.49 -14.96 -1.84
N ARG A 494 -5.60 -13.81 -2.52
CA ARG A 494 -4.45 -13.19 -3.20
C ARG A 494 -3.37 -12.78 -2.21
N TYR A 495 -3.76 -12.29 -1.05
CA TYR A 495 -2.82 -11.85 -0.03
C TYR A 495 -2.09 -13.05 0.61
N ILE A 496 -2.79 -14.16 0.84
CA ILE A 496 -2.18 -15.45 1.25
C ILE A 496 -1.16 -15.90 0.19
N GLN A 497 -1.53 -15.93 -1.09
CA GLN A 497 -0.60 -16.32 -2.17
C GLN A 497 0.66 -15.44 -2.21
N THR A 498 0.50 -14.14 -2.00
CA THR A 498 1.61 -13.18 -1.97
C THR A 498 2.52 -13.43 -0.77
N ALA A 499 1.94 -13.64 0.42
CA ALA A 499 2.69 -13.99 1.63
C ALA A 499 3.47 -15.30 1.48
N THR A 500 2.85 -16.34 0.90
CA THR A 500 3.52 -17.61 0.59
C THR A 500 4.67 -17.41 -0.40
N SER A 501 4.48 -16.58 -1.42
CA SER A 501 5.51 -16.28 -2.43
C SER A 501 6.70 -15.52 -1.84
N ASN A 502 6.46 -14.72 -0.81
CA ASN A 502 7.48 -13.96 -0.07
C ASN A 502 8.11 -14.75 1.08
N ASN A 503 7.77 -16.04 1.27
CA ASN A 503 8.22 -16.88 2.38
C ASN A 503 7.88 -16.34 3.79
N ASP A 504 6.85 -15.50 3.93
CA ASP A 504 6.39 -15.04 5.24
C ASP A 504 5.43 -16.07 5.86
N GLN A 505 6.00 -17.05 6.57
CA GLN A 505 5.25 -18.18 7.11
C GLN A 505 4.28 -17.76 8.22
N LEU A 506 4.65 -16.76 9.05
CA LEU A 506 3.81 -16.26 10.13
C LEU A 506 2.55 -15.58 9.56
N LEU A 507 2.73 -14.65 8.62
CA LEU A 507 1.62 -13.94 7.99
C LEU A 507 0.73 -14.92 7.20
N THR A 508 1.34 -15.85 6.48
CA THR A 508 0.60 -16.90 5.73
C THR A 508 -0.28 -17.71 6.67
N ASN A 509 0.27 -18.21 7.78
CA ASN A 509 -0.49 -18.98 8.77
C ASN A 509 -1.65 -18.16 9.35
N ASN A 510 -1.40 -16.88 9.67
CA ASN A 510 -2.40 -16.02 10.27
C ASN A 510 -3.57 -15.74 9.33
N LEU A 511 -3.29 -15.44 8.07
CA LEU A 511 -4.30 -15.18 7.05
C LEU A 511 -5.04 -16.46 6.64
N GLN A 512 -4.33 -17.58 6.52
CA GLN A 512 -4.92 -18.87 6.19
C GLN A 512 -5.90 -19.29 7.27
N ASP A 513 -5.61 -19.02 8.54
CA ASP A 513 -6.54 -19.30 9.61
C ASP A 513 -7.81 -18.43 9.56
N ILE A 514 -7.69 -17.14 9.23
CA ILE A 514 -8.87 -16.30 8.97
C ILE A 514 -9.69 -16.89 7.83
N PHE A 515 -9.04 -17.31 6.76
CA PHE A 515 -9.70 -17.92 5.61
C PHE A 515 -10.43 -19.21 5.98
N ASN A 516 -9.81 -20.06 6.80
CA ASN A 516 -10.38 -21.34 7.23
C ASN A 516 -11.66 -21.18 8.07
N LYS A 517 -11.82 -20.06 8.80
CA LYS A 517 -13.05 -19.78 9.58
C LYS A 517 -14.23 -19.29 8.75
N LEU A 518 -13.98 -18.87 7.52
CA LEU A 518 -15.02 -18.40 6.62
C LEU A 518 -15.74 -19.56 5.92
N GLN A 519 -15.17 -20.76 5.94
CA GLN A 519 -15.66 -21.98 5.30
C GLN A 519 -16.45 -22.86 6.26
#